data_AF-A0A4Z0PIT4-F1
#
_entry.id   AF-A0A4Z0PIT4-F1
#
_cell.length_a   1.000
_cell.length_b   1.000
_cell.length_c   1.000
_cell.angle_alpha   90.00
_cell.angle_beta   90.00
_cell.angle_gamma   90.00
#
_symmetry.space_group_name_H-M   'P 1'
#
loop_
_entity.id
_entity.type
_entity.pdbx_description
1 polymer ?
#
loop_
_entity_poly.entity_id
_entity_poly.type
_entity_poly.pdbx_seq_one_letter_code
_entity_poly.pdbx_strand_id
1 'polypeptide(L)'
;MSTPDTDGKKVPPFTSFRLAPAIQKADSCCCEEHCASSAPVSTAVAGTRYTWKISGMDCAACARKVENAVRQIRGVNQAQVLFATEKLVVDADADLRAQIERAVQKAGYTLRSEDSRDAAPESRLKENLPLITLIIMMAISWGLEQFNHPFGQLAFIVTTLVGLYPIARQALRLMKSGSWFAIETLMSVAAIGALFIGATAEAAMVLLLFLIGERLEGWAASRARKGVSALMALKPETATRLRDGVREEVAINTLRPGDIIEVAAGGRLPADGKLVSGVARFDARALRGEALPVERAAGAG
;
A
#
# COMPACT_ATOMS: atom_id res chain seq x y z
N MET A 1 -21.16 59.11 6.79
CA MET A 1 -19.73 58.75 6.78
C MET A 1 -19.66 57.28 6.41
N SER A 2 -19.89 56.96 5.14
CA SER A 2 -18.90 56.95 4.05
C SER A 2 -17.96 55.74 4.20
N THR A 3 -18.31 54.68 3.49
CA THR A 3 -17.42 53.57 3.15
C THR A 3 -16.22 54.12 2.37
N PRO A 4 -14.97 53.70 2.66
CA PRO A 4 -13.84 54.08 1.84
C PRO A 4 -13.85 53.31 0.53
N ASP A 5 -13.82 54.07 -0.55
CA ASP A 5 -13.44 53.69 -1.90
C ASP A 5 -12.06 53.01 -1.88
N THR A 6 -11.95 51.78 -2.38
CA THR A 6 -10.65 51.22 -2.77
C THR A 6 -10.57 51.22 -4.28
N ASP A 7 -9.98 52.31 -4.73
CA ASP A 7 -9.52 52.61 -6.06
C ASP A 7 -8.58 51.50 -6.60
N GLY A 8 -8.85 51.05 -7.83
CA GLY A 8 -7.82 51.01 -8.86
C GLY A 8 -6.71 49.95 -8.85
N LYS A 9 -6.81 48.80 -8.17
CA LYS A 9 -5.85 47.68 -8.41
C LYS A 9 -6.38 46.68 -9.46
N LYS A 10 -6.14 46.99 -10.74
CA LYS A 10 -6.24 46.01 -11.84
C LYS A 10 -5.26 44.85 -11.58
N VAL A 11 -5.79 43.69 -11.23
CA VAL A 11 -5.04 42.44 -11.20
C VAL A 11 -4.64 42.12 -12.64
N PRO A 12 -3.35 41.88 -12.95
CA PRO A 12 -2.97 41.50 -14.31
C PRO A 12 -3.61 40.15 -14.66
N PRO A 13 -4.15 39.97 -15.88
CA PRO A 13 -4.69 38.69 -16.29
C PRO A 13 -3.55 37.67 -16.34
N PHE A 14 -3.67 36.58 -15.58
CA PHE A 14 -2.78 35.44 -15.70
C PHE A 14 -2.82 34.93 -17.14
N THR A 15 -1.69 35.04 -17.84
CA THR A 15 -1.52 34.51 -19.19
C THR A 15 -1.48 32.99 -19.08
N SER A 16 -2.50 32.33 -19.62
CA SER A 16 -2.54 30.87 -19.68
C SER A 16 -1.45 30.37 -20.64
N PHE A 17 -0.33 29.91 -20.09
CA PHE A 17 0.67 29.18 -20.88
C PHE A 17 0.13 27.78 -21.20
N ARG A 18 -0.17 27.53 -22.48
CA ARG A 18 -0.32 26.17 -23.01
C ARG A 18 1.09 25.63 -23.29
N LEU A 19 1.54 24.67 -22.50
CA LEU A 19 2.69 23.85 -22.85
C LEU A 19 2.31 22.99 -24.07
N ALA A 20 2.87 23.32 -25.23
CA ALA A 20 2.88 22.42 -26.37
C ALA A 20 3.89 21.29 -26.09
N PRO A 21 3.64 20.04 -26.52
CA PRO A 21 4.66 19.00 -26.46
C PRO A 21 5.85 19.45 -27.31
N ALA A 22 7.07 19.24 -26.80
CA ALA A 22 8.27 19.45 -27.58
C ALA A 22 8.17 18.60 -28.86
N ILE A 23 8.23 19.27 -30.02
CA ILE A 23 8.43 18.60 -31.31
C ILE A 23 9.78 17.91 -31.18
N GLN A 24 9.77 16.58 -31.09
CA GLN A 24 10.99 15.79 -31.22
C GLN A 24 11.54 16.07 -32.61
N LYS A 25 12.65 16.80 -32.65
CA LYS A 25 13.46 16.97 -33.84
C LYS A 25 13.88 15.56 -34.24
N ALA A 26 13.47 15.12 -35.43
CA ALA A 26 14.00 13.92 -36.03
C ALA A 26 15.47 14.19 -36.30
N ASP A 27 16.33 13.69 -35.40
CA ASP A 27 17.76 13.82 -35.60
C ASP A 27 18.16 13.01 -36.83
N SER A 28 18.77 13.77 -37.72
CA SER A 28 19.41 13.37 -38.96
C SER A 28 20.35 12.19 -38.76
N CYS A 29 20.06 11.13 -39.51
CA CYS A 29 20.96 10.01 -39.73
C CYS A 29 22.25 10.50 -40.41
N CYS A 30 23.41 10.27 -39.80
CA CYS A 30 24.71 10.37 -40.44
C CYS A 30 25.47 9.04 -40.22
N CYS A 31 25.61 8.31 -41.32
CA CYS A 31 26.55 7.24 -41.68
C CYS A 31 27.43 6.64 -40.56
N GLU A 32 27.23 5.37 -40.20
CA GLU A 32 27.99 4.19 -40.66
C GLU A 32 27.52 2.93 -39.89
N GLU A 33 27.43 1.81 -40.61
CA GLU A 33 26.97 0.45 -40.29
C GLU A 33 26.75 0.04 -38.81
N HIS A 34 25.48 0.06 -38.36
CA HIS A 34 24.73 -1.01 -37.66
C HIS A 34 23.59 -0.39 -36.82
N CYS A 35 22.53 0.06 -37.50
CA CYS A 35 21.27 0.41 -36.84
C CYS A 35 20.38 -0.83 -36.73
N ALA A 36 20.64 -1.68 -35.73
CA ALA A 36 19.58 -2.54 -35.22
C ALA A 36 18.53 -1.64 -34.57
N SER A 37 17.42 -1.43 -35.27
CA SER A 37 16.22 -0.84 -34.69
C SER A 37 15.86 -1.66 -33.45
N SER A 38 16.08 -1.12 -32.25
CA SER A 38 15.41 -1.62 -31.07
C SER A 38 13.94 -1.27 -31.24
N ALA A 39 13.22 -2.14 -31.95
CA ALA A 39 11.77 -2.20 -31.89
C ALA A 39 11.39 -2.10 -30.40
N PRO A 40 10.36 -1.32 -30.02
CA PRO A 40 9.84 -1.43 -28.67
C PRO A 40 9.50 -2.91 -28.48
N VAL A 41 10.16 -3.52 -27.49
CA VAL A 41 10.02 -4.92 -27.13
C VAL A 41 8.55 -5.13 -26.75
N SER A 42 7.74 -5.45 -27.75
CA SER A 42 6.45 -6.09 -27.60
C SER A 42 6.73 -7.59 -27.59
N THR A 43 7.46 -8.06 -26.58
CA THR A 43 7.29 -9.45 -26.18
C THR A 43 5.96 -9.48 -25.44
N ALA A 44 4.96 -10.07 -26.10
CA ALA A 44 3.88 -10.72 -25.40
C ALA A 44 4.51 -11.60 -24.32
N VAL A 45 4.44 -11.16 -23.06
CA VAL A 45 4.91 -11.93 -21.92
C VAL A 45 3.99 -13.16 -21.86
N ALA A 46 4.50 -14.30 -22.32
CA ALA A 46 3.93 -15.61 -22.05
C ALA A 46 4.19 -15.92 -20.56
N GLY A 47 3.52 -15.20 -19.68
CA GLY A 47 3.70 -15.30 -18.25
C GLY A 47 2.42 -14.91 -17.53
N THR A 48 2.14 -15.60 -16.44
CA THR A 48 1.02 -15.30 -15.56
C THR A 48 1.43 -14.18 -14.60
N ARG A 49 0.69 -13.07 -14.66
CA ARG A 49 0.84 -11.97 -13.71
C ARG A 49 0.04 -12.26 -12.46
N TYR A 50 0.72 -12.30 -11.33
CA TYR A 50 0.13 -12.53 -10.02
C TYR A 50 0.19 -11.25 -9.19
N THR A 51 -0.91 -10.98 -8.47
CA THR A 51 -0.99 -9.85 -7.54
C THR A 51 -1.39 -10.35 -6.16
N TRP A 52 -0.65 -9.94 -5.15
CA TRP A 52 -0.96 -10.21 -3.74
C TRP A 52 -0.97 -8.93 -2.94
N LYS A 53 -1.79 -8.89 -1.90
CA LYS A 53 -1.65 -7.91 -0.82
C LYS A 53 -0.66 -8.42 0.22
N ILE A 54 0.31 -7.60 0.60
CA ILE A 54 1.27 -7.90 1.66
C ILE A 54 0.80 -7.27 2.96
N SER A 55 0.74 -8.02 4.05
CA SER A 55 0.48 -7.48 5.39
C SER A 55 1.78 -7.20 6.16
N GLY A 56 1.80 -6.09 6.91
CA GLY A 56 2.89 -5.74 7.83
C GLY A 56 4.10 -5.08 7.19
N MET A 57 3.91 -4.36 6.08
CA MET A 57 5.01 -3.66 5.39
C MET A 57 4.95 -2.16 5.67
N ASP A 58 5.85 -1.67 6.53
CA ASP A 58 5.85 -0.28 7.00
C ASP A 58 7.07 0.54 6.53
N CYS A 59 8.00 -0.07 5.79
CA CYS A 59 9.22 0.61 5.35
C CYS A 59 9.62 0.32 3.89
N ALA A 60 10.18 1.31 3.19
CA ALA A 60 10.69 1.13 1.82
C ALA A 60 11.85 0.10 1.74
N ALA A 61 12.63 -0.03 2.81
CA ALA A 61 13.66 -1.07 2.92
C ALA A 61 13.04 -2.49 3.03
N CYS A 62 11.88 -2.60 3.66
CA CYS A 62 11.10 -3.83 3.81
C CYS A 62 10.60 -4.29 2.44
N ALA A 63 10.11 -3.35 1.62
CA ALA A 63 9.70 -3.59 0.24
C ALA A 63 10.85 -4.18 -0.60
N ARG A 64 12.03 -3.54 -0.57
CA ARG A 64 13.22 -4.03 -1.31
C ARG A 64 13.65 -5.42 -0.87
N LYS A 65 13.55 -5.74 0.43
CA LYS A 65 13.86 -7.08 0.95
C LYS A 65 12.93 -8.14 0.37
N VAL A 66 11.63 -7.84 0.27
CA VAL A 66 10.64 -8.73 -0.34
C VAL A 66 10.87 -8.86 -1.85
N GLU A 67 11.10 -7.76 -2.57
CA GLU A 67 11.42 -7.79 -4.00
C GLU A 67 12.64 -8.66 -4.28
N ASN A 68 13.72 -8.48 -3.52
CA ASN A 68 14.93 -9.27 -3.66
C ASN A 68 14.67 -10.74 -3.37
N ALA A 69 13.92 -11.07 -2.31
CA ALA A 69 13.61 -12.46 -1.97
C ALA A 69 12.82 -13.17 -3.09
N VAL A 70 11.87 -12.47 -3.72
CA VAL A 70 11.03 -13.04 -4.80
C VAL A 70 11.80 -13.13 -6.13
N ARG A 71 12.68 -12.17 -6.44
CA ARG A 71 13.54 -12.21 -7.64
C ARG A 71 14.54 -13.37 -7.66
N GLN A 72 14.87 -13.95 -6.51
CA GLN A 72 15.77 -15.10 -6.42
C GLN A 72 15.10 -16.42 -6.80
N ILE A 73 13.78 -16.44 -7.01
CA ILE A 73 13.05 -17.64 -7.43
C ILE A 73 13.23 -17.84 -8.94
N ARG A 74 13.65 -19.05 -9.34
CA ARG A 74 13.78 -19.39 -10.78
C ARG A 74 12.41 -19.36 -11.45
N GLY A 75 12.30 -18.67 -12.59
CA GLY A 75 11.06 -18.52 -13.34
C GLY A 75 10.25 -17.26 -12.99
N VAL A 76 10.77 -16.39 -12.11
CA VAL A 76 10.25 -15.02 -11.92
C VAL A 76 10.99 -14.07 -12.85
N ASN A 77 10.27 -13.42 -13.76
CA ASN A 77 10.82 -12.43 -14.67
C ASN A 77 10.92 -11.06 -14.01
N GLN A 78 9.86 -10.67 -13.30
CA GLN A 78 9.76 -9.36 -12.68
C GLN A 78 9.02 -9.47 -11.35
N ALA A 79 9.57 -8.84 -10.31
CA ALA A 79 8.88 -8.65 -9.04
C ALA A 79 9.03 -7.19 -8.61
N GLN A 80 7.89 -6.56 -8.32
CA GLN A 80 7.79 -5.19 -7.83
C GLN A 80 6.81 -5.10 -6.69
N VAL A 81 7.20 -4.37 -5.66
CA VAL A 81 6.38 -4.08 -4.50
C VAL A 81 5.92 -2.63 -4.58
N LEU A 82 4.63 -2.45 -4.79
CA LEU A 82 3.95 -1.17 -4.73
C LEU A 82 3.69 -0.84 -3.26
N PHE A 83 4.70 -0.26 -2.60
CA PHE A 83 4.67 0.09 -1.18
C PHE A 83 3.45 0.95 -0.82
N ALA A 84 3.05 1.88 -1.71
CA ALA A 84 1.91 2.77 -1.48
C ALA A 84 0.57 2.03 -1.33
N THR A 85 0.41 0.87 -1.98
CA THR A 85 -0.83 0.09 -1.98
C THR A 85 -0.70 -1.27 -1.29
N GLU A 86 0.45 -1.55 -0.66
CA GLU A 86 0.77 -2.85 -0.06
C GLU A 86 0.60 -4.02 -1.04
N LYS A 87 0.83 -3.80 -2.34
CA LYS A 87 0.65 -4.83 -3.38
C LYS A 87 2.00 -5.34 -3.88
N LEU A 88 2.16 -6.65 -3.96
CA LEU A 88 3.23 -7.33 -4.68
C LEU A 88 2.70 -7.75 -6.03
N VAL A 89 3.37 -7.32 -7.09
CA VAL A 89 3.12 -7.74 -8.46
C VAL A 89 4.30 -8.59 -8.91
N VAL A 90 4.02 -9.80 -9.37
CA VAL A 90 5.02 -10.73 -9.89
C VAL A 90 4.59 -11.22 -11.26
N ASP A 91 5.50 -11.13 -12.23
CA ASP A 91 5.37 -11.75 -13.53
C ASP A 91 6.26 -13.00 -13.56
N ALA A 92 5.65 -14.16 -13.81
CA ALA A 92 6.34 -15.45 -13.83
C ALA A 92 5.92 -16.28 -15.06
N ASP A 93 6.82 -17.13 -15.54
CA ASP A 93 6.57 -18.00 -16.72
C ASP A 93 5.66 -19.19 -16.39
N ALA A 94 5.53 -19.54 -15.10
CA ALA A 94 4.78 -20.69 -14.62
C ALA A 94 4.06 -20.39 -13.30
N ASP A 95 3.18 -21.30 -12.86
CA ASP A 95 2.48 -21.17 -11.58
C ASP A 95 3.43 -21.43 -10.40
N LEU A 96 3.99 -20.33 -9.89
CA LEU A 96 4.94 -20.31 -8.77
C LEU A 96 4.31 -19.74 -7.48
N ARG A 97 2.97 -19.62 -7.39
CA ARG A 97 2.27 -18.99 -6.25
C ARG A 97 2.77 -19.51 -4.89
N ALA A 98 2.82 -20.82 -4.72
CA ALA A 98 3.25 -21.45 -3.47
C ALA A 98 4.73 -21.21 -3.12
N GLN A 99 5.60 -21.07 -4.13
CA GLN A 99 7.03 -20.79 -3.90
C GLN A 99 7.25 -19.33 -3.50
N ILE A 100 6.51 -18.42 -4.15
CA ILE A 100 6.51 -16.98 -3.84
C ILE A 100 5.99 -16.77 -2.41
N GLU A 101 4.87 -17.38 -2.03
CA GLU A 101 4.32 -17.32 -0.67
C GLU A 101 5.33 -17.76 0.39
N ARG A 102 6.01 -18.90 0.18
CA ARG A 102 7.04 -19.38 1.10
C ARG A 102 8.24 -18.43 1.19
N ALA A 103 8.66 -17.84 0.07
CA ALA A 103 9.79 -16.90 0.06
C ALA A 103 9.47 -15.61 0.83
N VAL A 104 8.26 -15.08 0.66
CA VAL A 104 7.80 -13.90 1.39
C VAL A 104 7.59 -14.20 2.87
N GLN A 105 7.08 -15.39 3.22
CA GLN A 105 6.94 -15.83 4.60
C GLN A 105 8.30 -16.01 5.30
N LYS A 106 9.32 -16.52 4.58
CA LYS A 106 10.71 -16.55 5.07
C LYS A 106 11.29 -15.15 5.26
N ALA A 107 10.90 -14.18 4.43
CA ALA A 107 11.27 -12.78 4.61
C ALA A 107 10.56 -12.12 5.82
N GLY A 108 9.52 -12.75 6.36
CA GLY A 108 8.80 -12.35 7.57
C GLY A 108 7.47 -11.66 7.31
N TYR A 109 6.92 -11.74 6.09
CA TYR A 109 5.67 -11.10 5.70
C TYR A 109 4.64 -12.13 5.24
N THR A 110 3.36 -11.79 5.30
CA THR A 110 2.27 -12.65 4.84
C THR A 110 1.64 -12.08 3.58
N LEU A 111 1.41 -12.95 2.60
CA LEU A 111 0.70 -12.61 1.37
C LEU A 111 -0.76 -13.04 1.49
N ARG A 112 -1.67 -12.19 1.01
CA ARG A 112 -3.08 -12.51 0.77
C ARG A 112 -3.34 -12.43 -0.72
N SER A 113 -3.84 -13.51 -1.31
CA SER A 113 -4.29 -13.49 -2.70
C SER A 113 -5.49 -12.56 -2.87
N GLU A 114 -5.52 -11.80 -3.96
CA GLU A 114 -6.67 -10.95 -4.29
C GLU A 114 -7.86 -11.80 -4.79
N ASP A 115 -7.57 -12.99 -5.37
CA ASP A 115 -8.58 -13.94 -5.88
C ASP A 115 -9.46 -14.56 -4.78
N SER A 116 -9.02 -14.56 -3.52
CA SER A 116 -9.82 -15.01 -2.38
C SER A 116 -10.79 -13.90 -1.96
N ARG A 117 -11.92 -13.82 -2.67
CA ARG A 117 -13.12 -13.13 -2.18
C ARG A 117 -13.47 -13.69 -0.79
N ASP A 118 -13.79 -12.79 0.14
CA ASP A 118 -14.18 -13.03 1.54
C ASP A 118 -13.06 -13.38 2.54
N ALA A 119 -12.32 -12.34 2.94
CA ALA A 119 -11.95 -12.21 4.35
C ALA A 119 -12.56 -10.91 4.88
N ALA A 120 -13.52 -11.05 5.79
CA ALA A 120 -14.16 -9.92 6.49
C ALA A 120 -13.10 -8.92 6.98
N PRO A 121 -13.36 -7.60 6.92
CA PRO A 121 -12.43 -6.60 7.42
C PRO A 121 -12.09 -6.94 8.86
N GLU A 122 -10.80 -7.19 9.16
CA GLU A 122 -10.40 -7.52 10.51
C GLU A 122 -10.88 -6.42 11.47
N SER A 123 -11.53 -6.81 12.55
CA SER A 123 -12.08 -5.84 13.48
C SER A 123 -10.91 -5.08 14.12
N ARG A 124 -10.98 -3.75 14.14
CA ARG A 124 -9.93 -2.89 14.72
C ARG A 124 -9.62 -3.23 16.18
N LEU A 125 -10.54 -3.93 16.84
CA LEU A 125 -10.36 -4.47 18.19
C LEU A 125 -9.31 -5.59 18.23
N LYS A 126 -9.23 -6.46 17.21
CA LYS A 126 -8.21 -7.53 17.15
C LYS A 126 -6.81 -6.99 16.94
N GLU A 127 -6.65 -5.97 16.10
CA GLU A 127 -5.35 -5.32 15.85
C GLU A 127 -4.80 -4.62 17.10
N ASN A 128 -5.69 -4.01 17.90
CA ASN A 128 -5.33 -3.30 19.14
C ASN A 128 -5.37 -4.19 20.38
N LEU A 129 -5.78 -5.47 20.26
CA LEU A 129 -5.93 -6.41 21.37
C LEU A 129 -4.66 -6.58 22.21
N PRO A 130 -3.44 -6.69 21.62
CA PRO A 130 -2.22 -6.82 22.43
C PRO A 130 -1.95 -5.60 23.32
N LEU A 131 -2.27 -4.40 22.83
CA LEU A 131 -2.10 -3.17 23.61
C LEU A 131 -3.15 -3.08 24.73
N ILE A 132 -4.42 -3.37 24.41
CA ILE A 132 -5.52 -3.33 25.38
C ILE A 132 -5.29 -4.36 26.49
N THR A 133 -4.88 -5.58 26.13
CA THR A 133 -4.56 -6.63 27.10
C THR A 133 -3.41 -6.23 28.00
N LEU A 134 -2.35 -5.61 27.48
CA LEU A 134 -1.24 -5.10 28.29
C LEU A 134 -1.68 -4.01 29.27
N ILE A 135 -2.50 -3.05 28.83
CA ILE A 135 -3.07 -2.00 29.71
C ILE A 135 -3.90 -2.62 30.84
N ILE A 136 -4.75 -3.61 30.52
CA ILE A 136 -5.57 -4.30 31.51
C ILE A 136 -4.69 -5.09 32.49
N MET A 137 -3.69 -5.84 32.00
CA MET A 137 -2.77 -6.58 32.88
C MET A 137 -1.98 -5.65 33.81
N MET A 138 -1.56 -4.48 33.32
CA MET A 138 -0.91 -3.46 34.14
C MET A 138 -1.83 -2.94 35.25
N ALA A 139 -3.08 -2.61 34.92
CA ALA A 139 -4.06 -2.11 35.89
C ALA A 139 -4.40 -3.17 36.96
N ILE A 140 -4.53 -4.44 36.55
CA ILE A 140 -4.73 -5.56 37.47
C ILE A 140 -3.51 -5.76 38.38
N SER A 141 -2.29 -5.67 37.83
CA SER A 141 -1.05 -5.82 38.61
C SER A 141 -0.94 -4.74 39.68
N TRP A 142 -1.22 -3.48 39.33
CA TRP A 142 -1.29 -2.37 40.28
C TRP A 142 -2.37 -2.59 41.34
N GLY A 143 -3.56 -3.06 40.94
CA GLY A 143 -4.63 -3.37 41.88
C GLY A 143 -4.25 -4.48 42.87
N LEU A 144 -3.64 -5.57 42.40
CA LEU A 144 -3.20 -6.68 43.24
C LEU A 144 -2.10 -6.27 44.22
N GLU A 145 -1.21 -5.37 43.82
CA GLU A 145 -0.16 -4.85 44.69
C GLU A 145 -0.72 -4.17 45.95
N GLN A 146 -1.88 -3.51 45.85
CA GLN A 146 -2.54 -2.84 46.97
C GLN A 146 -3.12 -3.82 48.02
N PHE A 147 -3.50 -5.03 47.60
CA PHE A 147 -4.07 -6.04 48.50
C PHE A 147 -3.02 -7.04 48.99
N ASN A 148 -2.09 -7.43 48.11
CA ASN A 148 -1.10 -8.46 48.41
C ASN A 148 0.19 -8.23 47.60
N HIS A 149 1.15 -7.55 48.23
CA HIS A 149 2.41 -7.12 47.62
C HIS A 149 3.17 -8.22 46.85
N PRO A 150 3.41 -9.45 47.39
CA PRO A 150 4.13 -10.49 46.64
C PRO A 150 3.39 -10.97 45.38
N PHE A 151 2.05 -11.01 45.40
CA PHE A 151 1.28 -11.36 44.20
C PHE A 151 1.26 -10.22 43.18
N GLY A 152 1.29 -8.97 43.63
CA GLY A 152 1.47 -7.80 42.76
C GLY A 152 2.80 -7.85 42.00
N GLN A 153 3.91 -8.14 42.68
CA GLN A 153 5.23 -8.27 42.05
C GLN A 153 5.25 -9.38 40.99
N LEU A 154 4.68 -10.56 41.30
CA LEU A 154 4.55 -11.65 40.32
C LEU A 154 3.71 -11.24 39.11
N ALA A 155 2.60 -10.51 39.32
CA ALA A 155 1.76 -10.02 38.25
C ALA A 155 2.49 -9.00 37.35
N PHE A 156 3.32 -8.11 37.93
CA PHE A 156 4.16 -7.21 37.16
C PHE A 156 5.24 -7.93 36.36
N ILE A 157 5.88 -8.96 36.92
CA ILE A 157 6.84 -9.80 36.17
C ILE A 157 6.15 -10.41 34.94
N VAL A 158 4.97 -11.01 35.11
CA VAL A 158 4.20 -11.60 34.01
C VAL A 158 3.84 -10.54 32.97
N THR A 159 3.34 -9.37 33.41
CA THR A 159 2.97 -8.27 32.51
C THR A 159 4.17 -7.76 31.71
N THR A 160 5.32 -7.57 32.35
CA THR A 160 6.57 -7.17 31.71
C THR A 160 7.04 -8.21 30.70
N LEU A 161 6.98 -9.51 31.03
CA LEU A 161 7.35 -10.58 30.10
C LEU A 161 6.45 -10.62 28.86
N VAL A 162 5.13 -10.47 29.05
CA VAL A 162 4.17 -10.43 27.94
C VAL A 162 4.41 -9.20 27.04
N GLY A 163 4.63 -8.03 27.64
CA GLY A 163 4.94 -6.80 26.88
C GLY A 163 6.30 -6.84 26.19
N LEU A 164 7.29 -7.48 26.82
CA LEU A 164 8.65 -7.62 26.30
C LEU A 164 8.74 -8.62 25.14
N TYR A 165 7.94 -9.68 25.15
CA TYR A 165 7.98 -10.74 24.15
C TYR A 165 7.98 -10.25 22.67
N PRO A 166 7.04 -9.40 22.21
CA PRO A 166 7.05 -8.92 20.83
C PRO A 166 8.29 -8.07 20.51
N ILE A 167 8.72 -7.22 21.44
CA ILE A 167 9.88 -6.33 21.27
C ILE A 167 11.17 -7.15 21.20
N ALA A 168 11.36 -8.09 22.12
CA ALA A 168 12.53 -8.98 22.14
C ALA A 168 12.61 -9.83 20.87
N ARG A 169 11.47 -10.37 20.40
CA ARG A 169 11.42 -11.11 19.13
C ARG A 169 11.77 -10.22 17.94
N GLN A 170 11.36 -8.96 17.94
CA GLN A 170 11.71 -7.99 16.90
C GLN A 170 13.21 -7.65 16.93
N ALA A 171 13.75 -7.35 18.12
CA ALA A 171 15.17 -7.10 18.32
C ALA A 171 16.04 -8.26 17.80
N LEU A 172 15.67 -9.51 18.10
CA LEU A 172 16.38 -10.69 17.61
C LEU A 172 16.31 -10.83 16.08
N ARG A 173 15.18 -10.50 15.46
CA ARG A 173 15.06 -10.51 13.99
C ARG A 173 15.93 -9.43 13.36
N LEU A 174 15.93 -8.22 13.92
CA LEU A 174 16.72 -7.08 13.45
C LEU A 174 18.22 -7.36 13.57
N MET A 175 18.65 -7.94 14.69
CA MET A 175 20.02 -8.37 14.93
C MET A 175 20.46 -9.44 13.92
N LYS A 176 19.62 -10.44 13.64
CA LYS A 176 19.87 -11.44 12.59
C LYS A 176 19.99 -10.84 11.19
N SER A 177 19.34 -9.71 10.92
CA SER A 177 19.43 -9.00 9.63
C SER A 177 20.57 -7.98 9.54
N GLY A 178 21.42 -7.88 10.56
CA GLY A 178 22.61 -7.02 10.53
C GLY A 178 22.45 -5.65 11.21
N SER A 179 21.30 -5.33 11.81
CA SER A 179 21.11 -4.10 12.59
C SER A 179 21.11 -4.41 14.09
N TRP A 180 22.30 -4.38 14.69
CA TRP A 180 22.55 -4.78 16.08
C TRP A 180 22.19 -3.68 17.09
N PHE A 181 22.22 -2.41 16.66
CA PHE A 181 21.98 -1.24 17.51
C PHE A 181 20.62 -0.59 17.22
N ALA A 182 19.57 -1.39 17.16
CA ALA A 182 18.20 -0.90 17.06
C ALA A 182 17.63 -0.53 18.44
N ILE A 183 16.66 0.40 18.48
CA ILE A 183 16.00 0.83 19.74
C ILE A 183 15.40 -0.37 20.49
N GLU A 184 14.85 -1.35 19.76
CA GLU A 184 14.26 -2.55 20.34
C GLU A 184 15.30 -3.39 21.09
N THR A 185 16.57 -3.35 20.68
CA THR A 185 17.66 -4.06 21.37
C THR A 185 17.95 -3.39 22.71
N LEU A 186 18.08 -2.06 22.71
CA LEU A 186 18.30 -1.28 23.94
C LEU A 186 17.13 -1.46 24.91
N MET A 187 15.90 -1.37 24.43
CA MET A 187 14.71 -1.60 25.24
C MET A 187 14.63 -3.01 25.81
N SER A 188 14.97 -4.02 25.00
CA SER A 188 14.96 -5.41 25.46
C SER A 188 15.98 -5.65 26.55
N VAL A 189 17.21 -5.15 26.37
CA VAL A 189 18.28 -5.26 27.38
C VAL A 189 17.90 -4.50 28.66
N ALA A 190 17.36 -3.28 28.53
CA ALA A 190 16.92 -2.48 29.67
C ALA A 190 15.79 -3.17 30.46
N ALA A 191 14.78 -3.72 29.78
CA ALA A 191 13.68 -4.44 30.43
C ALA A 191 14.15 -5.73 31.12
N ILE A 192 15.07 -6.48 30.50
CA ILE A 192 15.67 -7.67 31.13
C ILE A 192 16.49 -7.26 32.37
N GLY A 193 17.30 -6.20 32.28
CA GLY A 193 18.04 -5.67 33.43
C GLY A 193 17.11 -5.24 34.56
N ALA A 194 16.01 -4.56 34.23
CA ALA A 194 15.00 -4.14 35.20
C ALA A 194 14.31 -5.32 35.89
N LEU A 195 14.07 -6.44 35.18
CA LEU A 195 13.56 -7.69 35.78
C LEU A 195 14.52 -8.25 36.84
N PHE A 196 15.83 -8.18 36.63
CA PHE A 196 16.82 -8.69 37.59
C PHE A 196 16.95 -7.84 38.86
N ILE A 197 16.75 -6.53 38.76
CA ILE A 197 16.83 -5.61 39.91
C ILE A 197 15.49 -5.42 40.62
N GLY A 198 14.42 -6.06 40.16
CA GLY A 198 13.07 -5.96 40.73
C GLY A 198 12.30 -4.70 40.33
N ALA A 199 12.80 -3.90 39.38
CA ALA A 199 12.14 -2.69 38.86
C ALA A 199 11.11 -3.04 37.77
N THR A 200 10.19 -3.95 38.09
CA THR A 200 9.26 -4.54 37.10
C THR A 200 8.16 -3.57 36.69
N ALA A 201 7.72 -2.70 37.59
CA ALA A 201 6.65 -1.73 37.31
C ALA A 201 7.13 -0.63 36.36
N GLU A 202 8.35 -0.13 36.56
CA GLU A 202 9.00 0.87 35.71
C GLU A 202 9.26 0.31 34.31
N ALA A 203 9.75 -0.93 34.24
CA ALA A 203 9.96 -1.63 32.98
C ALA A 203 8.65 -1.80 32.21
N ALA A 204 7.60 -2.29 32.88
CA ALA A 204 6.28 -2.43 32.27
C ALA A 204 5.78 -1.10 31.73
N MET A 205 5.89 -0.02 32.51
CA MET A 205 5.44 1.32 32.09
C MET A 205 6.17 1.79 30.83
N VAL A 206 7.49 1.68 30.78
CA VAL A 206 8.27 2.09 29.60
C VAL A 206 7.90 1.25 28.37
N LEU A 207 7.74 -0.06 28.52
CA LEU A 207 7.30 -0.95 27.44
C LEU A 207 5.90 -0.57 26.94
N LEU A 208 4.98 -0.25 27.85
CA LEU A 208 3.63 0.17 27.49
C LEU A 208 3.66 1.48 26.69
N LEU A 209 4.37 2.50 27.17
CA LEU A 209 4.46 3.79 26.49
C LEU A 209 5.07 3.66 25.09
N PHE A 210 6.08 2.81 24.94
CA PHE A 210 6.65 2.52 23.64
C PHE A 210 5.66 1.84 22.69
N LEU A 211 4.95 0.80 23.16
CA LEU A 211 3.92 0.13 22.37
C LEU A 211 2.80 1.09 21.95
N ILE A 212 2.42 2.02 22.83
CA ILE A 212 1.45 3.08 22.49
C ILE A 212 2.02 3.97 21.38
N GLY A 213 3.27 4.41 21.50
CA GLY A 213 3.95 5.24 20.50
C GLY A 213 4.01 4.57 19.12
N GLU A 214 4.45 3.31 19.07
CA GLU A 214 4.52 2.52 17.83
C GLU A 214 3.13 2.38 17.18
N ARG A 215 2.08 2.20 17.99
CA ARG A 215 0.69 2.12 17.48
C ARG A 215 0.17 3.46 16.97
N LEU A 216 0.51 4.56 17.62
CA LEU A 216 0.15 5.91 17.16
C LEU A 216 0.86 6.24 15.84
N GLU A 217 2.14 5.88 15.72
CA GLU A 217 2.90 6.05 14.49
C GLU A 217 2.27 5.24 13.33
N GLY A 218 1.99 3.95 13.56
CA GLY A 218 1.32 3.11 12.57
C GLY A 218 -0.06 3.64 12.18
N TRP A 219 -0.83 4.15 13.14
CA TRP A 219 -2.13 4.78 12.87
C TRP A 219 -1.98 6.02 11.97
N ALA A 220 -1.04 6.92 12.30
CA ALA A 220 -0.79 8.12 11.52
C ALA A 220 -0.35 7.79 10.09
N ALA A 221 0.60 6.86 9.94
CA ALA A 221 1.07 6.40 8.63
C ALA A 221 -0.06 5.75 7.81
N SER A 222 -0.91 4.93 8.43
CA SER A 222 -2.05 4.31 7.75
C SER A 222 -3.10 5.33 7.31
N ARG A 223 -3.34 6.37 8.12
CA ARG A 223 -4.29 7.45 7.80
C ARG A 223 -3.82 8.26 6.60
N ALA A 224 -2.52 8.57 6.53
CA ALA A 224 -1.91 9.24 5.37
C ALA A 224 -2.06 8.39 4.09
N ARG A 225 -1.78 7.07 4.17
CA ARG A 225 -1.91 6.14 3.03
C ARG A 225 -3.34 6.02 2.50
N LYS A 226 -4.36 6.04 3.37
CA LYS A 226 -5.78 5.92 2.97
C LYS A 226 -6.23 7.03 2.02
N GLY A 227 -5.71 8.25 2.17
CA GLY A 227 -6.03 9.37 1.27
C GLY A 227 -5.55 9.11 -0.17
N VAL A 228 -4.36 8.55 -0.32
CA VAL A 228 -3.80 8.18 -1.63
C VAL A 228 -4.52 6.97 -2.23
N SER A 229 -4.83 5.97 -1.40
CA SER A 229 -5.52 4.75 -1.85
C SER A 229 -6.95 5.03 -2.33
N ALA A 230 -7.62 6.04 -1.78
CA ALA A 230 -8.95 6.46 -2.21
C ALA A 230 -8.99 6.92 -3.68
N LEU A 231 -7.87 7.40 -4.24
CA LEU A 231 -7.75 7.76 -5.65
C LEU A 231 -7.55 6.53 -6.55
N MET A 232 -6.91 5.47 -6.05
CA MET A 232 -6.67 4.23 -6.80
C MET A 232 -7.94 3.36 -6.93
N ALA A 233 -8.85 3.44 -5.96
CA ALA A 233 -10.13 2.71 -5.97
C ALA A 233 -11.14 3.22 -7.01
N LEU A 234 -10.83 4.28 -7.77
CA LEU A 234 -11.69 4.78 -8.83
C LEU A 234 -11.58 3.99 -10.14
N LYS A 235 -10.56 3.13 -10.30
CA LYS A 235 -10.42 2.30 -11.50
C LYS A 235 -11.14 0.97 -11.29
N PRO A 236 -12.18 0.64 -12.10
CA PRO A 236 -12.83 -0.66 -12.01
C PRO A 236 -11.87 -1.77 -12.43
N GLU A 237 -11.95 -2.94 -11.79
CA GLU A 237 -11.04 -4.07 -12.04
C GLU A 237 -11.52 -4.96 -13.21
N THR A 238 -12.83 -4.93 -13.50
CA THR A 238 -13.46 -5.66 -14.61
C THR A 238 -14.12 -4.70 -15.61
N ALA A 239 -14.28 -5.19 -16.83
CA ALA A 239 -14.96 -4.50 -17.92
C ALA A 239 -15.83 -5.50 -18.70
N THR A 240 -16.99 -5.03 -19.17
CA THR A 240 -17.84 -5.82 -20.06
C THR A 240 -17.41 -5.56 -21.50
N ARG A 241 -16.75 -6.53 -22.13
CA ARG A 241 -16.37 -6.50 -23.54
C ARG A 241 -17.50 -7.10 -24.38
N LEU A 242 -17.79 -6.47 -25.52
CA LEU A 242 -18.71 -6.97 -26.53
C LEU A 242 -17.90 -7.56 -27.69
N ARG A 243 -18.00 -8.86 -27.92
CA ARG A 243 -17.39 -9.55 -29.07
C ARG A 243 -18.47 -10.38 -29.76
N ASP A 244 -18.64 -10.16 -31.07
CA ASP A 244 -19.63 -10.86 -31.90
C ASP A 244 -21.07 -10.84 -31.33
N GLY A 245 -21.43 -9.74 -30.65
CA GLY A 245 -22.75 -9.56 -30.02
C GLY A 245 -22.92 -10.23 -28.65
N VAL A 246 -21.90 -10.95 -28.17
CA VAL A 246 -21.89 -11.58 -26.84
C VAL A 246 -21.19 -10.67 -25.83
N ARG A 247 -21.77 -10.56 -24.64
CA ARG A 247 -21.19 -9.83 -23.50
C ARG A 247 -20.29 -10.76 -22.69
N GLU A 248 -19.02 -10.41 -22.58
CA GLU A 248 -18.03 -11.12 -21.78
C GLU A 248 -17.49 -10.19 -20.69
N GLU A 249 -17.56 -10.63 -19.43
CA GLU A 249 -16.87 -9.92 -18.34
C GLU A 249 -15.40 -10.32 -18.33
N VAL A 250 -14.52 -9.35 -18.56
CA VAL A 250 -13.08 -9.55 -18.67
C VAL A 250 -12.32 -8.68 -17.69
N ALA A 251 -11.16 -9.14 -17.24
CA ALA A 251 -10.26 -8.32 -16.44
C ALA A 251 -9.74 -7.14 -17.28
N ILE A 252 -9.66 -5.95 -16.69
CA ILE A 252 -9.29 -4.71 -17.39
C ILE A 252 -7.95 -4.80 -18.14
N ASN A 253 -7.01 -5.59 -17.64
CA ASN A 253 -5.68 -5.78 -18.23
C ASN A 253 -5.68 -6.63 -19.51
N THR A 254 -6.80 -7.28 -19.81
CA THR A 254 -6.96 -8.12 -21.02
C THR A 254 -7.57 -7.37 -22.20
N LEU A 255 -8.08 -6.15 -21.96
CA LEU A 255 -8.61 -5.27 -23.01
C LEU A 255 -7.49 -4.84 -23.95
N ARG A 256 -7.78 -4.84 -25.25
CA ARG A 256 -6.87 -4.38 -26.30
C ARG A 256 -7.46 -3.16 -27.02
N PRO A 257 -6.61 -2.26 -27.56
CA PRO A 257 -7.08 -1.18 -28.42
C PRO A 257 -7.92 -1.73 -29.58
N GLY A 258 -9.14 -1.23 -29.74
CA GLY A 258 -10.12 -1.70 -30.72
C GLY A 258 -11.23 -2.58 -30.15
N ASP A 259 -11.11 -3.06 -28.91
CA ASP A 259 -12.20 -3.76 -28.24
C ASP A 259 -13.40 -2.82 -28.01
N ILE A 260 -14.62 -3.33 -28.25
CA ILE A 260 -15.86 -2.61 -27.94
C ILE A 260 -16.25 -2.98 -26.51
N ILE A 261 -16.42 -1.96 -25.66
CA ILE A 261 -16.84 -2.13 -24.27
C ILE A 261 -18.22 -1.53 -24.03
N GLU A 262 -19.02 -2.21 -23.22
CA GLU A 262 -20.33 -1.72 -22.77
C GLU A 262 -20.20 -1.24 -21.32
N VAL A 263 -20.62 0.01 -21.05
CA VAL A 263 -20.63 0.58 -19.71
C VAL A 263 -22.07 0.93 -19.36
N ALA A 264 -22.59 0.32 -18.28
CA ALA A 264 -23.93 0.60 -17.78
C ALA A 264 -24.03 2.04 -17.23
N ALA A 265 -25.26 2.57 -17.16
CA ALA A 265 -25.50 3.89 -16.59
C ALA A 265 -25.00 3.96 -15.13
N GLY A 266 -24.23 4.99 -14.81
CA GLY A 266 -23.57 5.14 -13.49
C GLY A 266 -22.31 4.29 -13.31
N GLY A 267 -21.98 3.42 -14.27
CA GLY A 267 -20.72 2.68 -14.32
C GLY A 267 -19.52 3.58 -14.60
N ARG A 268 -18.34 3.13 -14.16
CA ARG A 268 -17.07 3.84 -14.41
C ARG A 268 -16.44 3.34 -15.70
N LEU A 269 -15.75 4.22 -16.43
CA LEU A 269 -14.99 3.81 -17.61
C LEU A 269 -13.75 3.01 -17.17
N PRO A 270 -13.55 1.79 -17.70
CA PRO A 270 -12.37 1.00 -17.38
C PRO A 270 -11.10 1.55 -18.07
N ALA A 271 -11.22 2.07 -19.28
CA ALA A 271 -10.09 2.59 -20.04
C ALA A 271 -10.50 3.83 -20.85
N ASP A 272 -9.50 4.57 -21.33
CA ASP A 272 -9.71 5.62 -22.32
C ASP A 272 -10.23 5.00 -23.61
N GLY A 273 -11.21 5.63 -24.25
CA GLY A 273 -11.88 5.08 -25.42
C GLY A 273 -12.66 6.12 -26.19
N LYS A 274 -12.98 5.79 -27.43
CA LYS A 274 -13.78 6.63 -28.34
C LYS A 274 -15.24 6.23 -28.25
N LEU A 275 -16.13 7.20 -28.04
CA LEU A 275 -17.57 6.92 -27.95
C LEU A 275 -18.09 6.42 -29.31
N VAL A 276 -18.66 5.22 -29.33
CA VAL A 276 -19.26 4.62 -30.55
C VAL A 276 -20.77 4.90 -30.63
N SER A 277 -21.45 5.01 -29.49
CA SER A 277 -22.87 5.33 -29.40
C SER A 277 -23.14 6.84 -29.54
N GLY A 278 -24.39 7.22 -29.87
CA GLY A 278 -24.79 8.58 -30.24
C GLY A 278 -24.29 9.71 -29.33
N VAL A 279 -24.98 9.98 -28.22
CA VAL A 279 -24.61 11.05 -27.28
C VAL A 279 -24.68 10.51 -25.85
N ALA A 280 -23.66 10.79 -25.05
CA ALA A 280 -23.60 10.39 -23.64
C ALA A 280 -23.03 11.52 -22.76
N ARG A 281 -23.42 11.52 -21.48
CA ARG A 281 -22.93 12.46 -20.48
C ARG A 281 -22.02 11.73 -19.50
N PHE A 282 -20.83 12.29 -19.25
CA PHE A 282 -19.83 11.70 -18.38
C PHE A 282 -19.54 12.60 -17.19
N ASP A 283 -19.54 12.04 -15.98
CA ASP A 283 -19.04 12.73 -14.79
C ASP A 283 -17.51 12.61 -14.75
N ALA A 284 -16.84 13.76 -14.92
CA ALA A 284 -15.39 13.86 -14.89
C ALA A 284 -14.85 14.53 -13.60
N ARG A 285 -15.69 14.70 -12.57
CA ARG A 285 -15.30 15.38 -11.31
C ARG A 285 -14.08 14.75 -10.65
N ALA A 286 -14.01 13.42 -10.69
CA ALA A 286 -12.91 12.64 -10.16
C ALA A 286 -11.54 12.92 -10.81
N LEU A 287 -11.53 13.31 -12.09
CA LEU A 287 -10.31 13.47 -12.88
C LEU A 287 -9.98 14.94 -13.14
N ARG A 288 -11.01 15.76 -13.40
CA ARG A 288 -10.89 17.18 -13.78
C ARG A 288 -11.35 18.17 -12.72
N GLY A 289 -12.04 17.71 -11.66
CA GLY A 289 -12.61 18.59 -10.63
C GLY A 289 -13.83 19.41 -11.07
N GLU A 290 -14.28 19.25 -12.32
CA GLU A 290 -15.46 19.93 -12.87
C GLU A 290 -16.75 19.34 -12.28
N ALA A 291 -17.67 20.19 -11.81
CA ALA A 291 -18.90 19.75 -11.15
C ALA A 291 -20.04 19.39 -12.12
N LEU A 292 -19.97 19.85 -13.37
CA LEU A 292 -20.99 19.61 -14.39
C LEU A 292 -20.59 18.42 -15.29
N PRO A 293 -21.52 17.50 -15.60
CA PRO A 293 -21.26 16.42 -16.54
C PRO A 293 -20.90 16.96 -17.93
N VAL A 294 -19.93 16.30 -18.58
CA VAL A 294 -19.49 16.67 -19.93
C VAL A 294 -20.21 15.81 -20.95
N GLU A 295 -20.88 16.46 -21.90
CA GLU A 295 -21.51 15.80 -23.03
C GLU A 295 -20.46 15.40 -24.07
N ARG A 296 -20.52 14.17 -24.56
CA ARG A 296 -19.69 13.67 -25.67
C ARG A 296 -20.59 13.04 -26.72
N ALA A 297 -20.32 13.37 -27.98
CA ALA A 297 -20.97 12.77 -29.14
C ALA A 297 -20.10 11.64 -29.73
N ALA A 298 -20.71 10.82 -30.58
CA ALA A 298 -20.05 9.75 -31.30
C ALA A 298 -18.75 10.25 -31.95
N GLY A 299 -17.66 9.56 -31.68
CA GLY A 299 -16.33 9.86 -32.18
C GLY A 299 -15.47 10.78 -31.32
N ALA A 300 -15.97 11.28 -30.20
CA ALA A 300 -15.16 12.04 -29.25
C ALA A 300 -14.34 11.10 -28.33
N GLY A 301 -13.09 11.49 -28.02
CA GLY A 301 -12.15 10.76 -27.14
C GLY A 301 -11.74 11.54 -25.89
#